data_AF-A0A955IFM7-F1
#
_entry.id   AF-A0A955IFM7-F1
#
_cell.length_a   1.000
_cell.length_b   1.000
_cell.length_c   1.000
_cell.angle_alpha   90.00
_cell.angle_beta   90.00
_cell.angle_gamma   90.00
#
_symmetry.space_group_name_H-M   'P 1'
#
loop_
_entity.id
_entity.type
_entity.pdbx_description
1 polymer ?
#
loop_
_entity_poly.entity_id
_entity_poly.type
_entity_poly.pdbx_seq_one_letter_code
_entity_poly.pdbx_strand_id
1 'polypeptide(L)'
;NSAGDAVGFSEQSSAGLPMRAVLWHEGKVYALDDLLVDSTAVVTTSWAILDDGRVLGRGNVPNVTSGAFVLTPVPRPADLTGDGCVDASDLAALLMDWGRHGSAADLDKSGVVDGADLGLLLADWG
;
A
#
# COMPACT_ATOMS: atom_id res chain seq x y z
N ASN A 1 12.01 -8.12 -0.65
CA ASN A 1 11.34 -9.21 0.10
C ASN A 1 11.27 -10.43 -0.81
N SER A 2 10.65 -11.52 -0.35
CA SER A 2 10.40 -12.72 -1.18
C SER A 2 9.46 -12.48 -2.37
N ALA A 3 8.66 -11.40 -2.37
CA ALA A 3 7.79 -10.99 -3.47
C ALA A 3 8.54 -10.28 -4.63
N GLY A 4 9.84 -10.02 -4.49
CA GLY A 4 10.65 -9.34 -5.51
C GLY A 4 10.75 -7.82 -5.36
N ASP A 5 10.18 -7.27 -4.28
CA ASP A 5 10.28 -5.85 -3.99
C ASP A 5 11.62 -5.49 -3.36
N ALA A 6 12.06 -4.25 -3.59
CA ALA A 6 13.25 -3.71 -2.98
C ALA A 6 13.01 -2.28 -2.49
N VAL A 7 13.73 -1.87 -1.45
CA VAL A 7 13.70 -0.50 -0.96
C VAL A 7 15.12 0.06 -0.91
N GLY A 8 15.22 1.38 -1.00
CA GLY A 8 16.49 2.09 -0.94
C GLY A 8 16.28 3.59 -0.86
N PHE A 9 17.29 4.37 -1.23
CA PHE A 9 17.16 5.82 -1.26
C PHE A 9 17.94 6.41 -2.41
N SER A 10 17.47 7.56 -2.91
CA SER A 10 18.24 8.33 -3.88
C SER A 10 19.42 8.99 -3.18
N GLU A 11 20.61 8.82 -3.75
CA GLU A 11 21.79 9.58 -3.31
C GLU A 11 21.68 11.03 -3.77
N GLN A 12 22.18 11.94 -2.93
CA GLN A 12 22.15 13.37 -3.19
C GLN A 12 22.86 13.66 -4.52
N SER A 13 22.13 14.16 -5.52
CA SER A 13 22.77 14.65 -6.73
C SER A 13 23.56 15.91 -6.39
N SER A 14 24.64 16.18 -7.13
CA SER A 14 25.43 17.41 -7.02
C SER A 14 24.61 18.70 -7.24
N ALA A 15 23.33 18.58 -7.60
CA ALA A 15 22.37 19.68 -7.75
C ALA A 15 21.61 20.02 -6.44
N GLY A 16 21.91 19.38 -5.31
CA GLY A 16 21.33 19.74 -4.00
C GLY A 16 19.90 19.26 -3.77
N LEU A 17 19.43 18.27 -4.53
CA LEU A 17 18.11 17.66 -4.30
C LEU A 17 18.09 16.84 -3.00
N PRO A 18 16.98 16.84 -2.25
CA PRO A 18 16.86 16.05 -1.03
C PRO A 18 16.89 14.54 -1.33
N MET A 19 17.51 13.77 -0.44
CA MET A 19 17.42 12.31 -0.45
C MET A 19 15.96 11.88 -0.30
N ARG A 20 15.54 10.88 -1.08
CA ARG A 20 14.20 10.32 -1.02
C ARG A 20 14.27 8.82 -0.81
N ALA A 21 13.47 8.31 0.11
CA ALA A 21 13.26 6.87 0.22
C ALA A 21 12.45 6.37 -0.99
N VAL A 22 12.85 5.23 -1.56
CA VAL A 22 12.21 4.65 -2.74
C VAL A 22 11.76 3.21 -2.48
N LEU A 23 10.70 2.83 -3.17
CA LEU A 23 10.19 1.47 -3.30
C LEU A 23 10.29 1.06 -4.77
N TRP A 24 10.94 -0.06 -5.03
CA TRP A 24 10.85 -0.78 -6.28
C TRP A 24 9.79 -1.87 -6.13
N HIS A 25 8.73 -1.76 -6.92
CA HIS A 25 7.60 -2.70 -6.93
C HIS A 25 7.15 -2.90 -8.38
N GLU A 26 7.00 -4.16 -8.79
CA GLU A 26 6.56 -4.54 -10.14
C GLU A 26 7.30 -3.85 -11.32
N GLY A 27 8.61 -3.66 -11.17
CA GLY A 27 9.43 -3.04 -12.23
C GLY A 27 9.31 -1.52 -12.32
N LYS A 28 8.60 -0.88 -11.39
CA LYS A 28 8.49 0.58 -11.28
C LYS A 28 9.11 1.08 -9.97
N VAL A 29 9.59 2.32 -9.99
CA VAL A 29 10.12 3.01 -8.82
C VAL A 29 9.12 4.05 -8.34
N TYR A 30 8.81 3.98 -7.06
CA TYR A 30 7.94 4.92 -6.36
C TYR A 30 8.74 5.66 -5.30
N ALA A 31 8.54 6.96 -5.17
CA ALA A 31 8.99 7.66 -3.97
C ALA A 31 8.02 7.31 -2.83
N LEU A 32 8.55 6.86 -1.70
CA LEU A 32 7.71 6.44 -0.57
C LEU A 32 6.90 7.59 0.02
N ASP A 33 7.40 8.84 -0.05
CA ASP A 33 6.67 10.04 0.36
C ASP A 33 5.34 10.22 -0.40
N ASP A 34 5.31 9.83 -1.67
CA ASP A 34 4.13 9.96 -2.53
C ASP A 34 3.08 8.87 -2.22
N LEU A 35 3.45 7.85 -1.44
CA LEU A 35 2.60 6.72 -1.05
C LEU A 35 2.03 6.86 0.38
N LEU A 36 2.39 7.93 1.10
CA LEU A 36 1.91 8.13 2.46
C LEU A 36 0.46 8.60 2.47
N VAL A 37 -0.40 7.85 3.17
CA VAL A 37 -1.79 8.23 3.42
C VAL A 37 -1.90 8.94 4.77
N ASP A 38 -2.64 10.06 4.82
CA ASP A 38 -2.94 10.83 6.02
C ASP A 38 -1.71 11.23 6.87
N SER A 39 -0.55 11.41 6.24
CA SER A 39 0.69 11.75 6.92
C SER A 39 1.42 12.90 6.25
N THR A 40 2.02 13.76 7.06
CA THR A 40 2.95 14.82 6.62
C THR A 40 4.40 14.44 6.91
N ALA A 41 4.66 13.17 7.18
CA ALA A 41 6.02 12.66 7.36
C ALA A 41 6.83 12.82 6.08
N VAL A 42 8.12 13.06 6.24
CA VAL A 42 9.09 13.09 5.14
C VAL A 42 10.05 11.93 5.34
N VAL A 43 9.98 10.93 4.48
CA VAL A 43 10.80 9.72 4.53
C VAL A 43 12.04 9.88 3.66
N THR A 44 13.19 10.03 4.32
CA THR A 44 14.46 10.33 3.63
C THR A 44 15.24 9.08 3.24
N THR A 45 15.16 8.02 4.04
CA THR A 45 15.85 6.75 3.75
C THR A 45 15.00 5.54 4.12
N SER A 46 15.07 4.48 3.33
CA SER A 46 14.58 3.15 3.68
C SER A 46 15.71 2.12 3.53
N TRP A 47 15.73 1.12 4.40
CA TRP A 47 16.83 0.16 4.51
C TRP A 47 16.38 -1.29 4.41
N ALA A 48 15.12 -1.57 4.72
CA ALA A 48 14.61 -2.93 4.70
C ALA A 48 13.12 -2.96 4.36
N ILE A 49 12.73 -4.01 3.64
CA ILE A 49 11.33 -4.38 3.42
C ILE A 49 11.13 -5.79 3.95
N LEU A 50 10.12 -5.96 4.79
CA LEU A 50 9.72 -7.23 5.37
C LEU A 50 8.87 -8.04 4.37
N ASP A 51 8.74 -9.34 4.60
CA ASP A 51 7.92 -10.21 3.74
C ASP A 51 6.42 -9.88 3.80
N ASP A 52 5.98 -9.19 4.86
CA ASP A 52 4.62 -8.65 4.98
C ASP A 52 4.45 -7.26 4.36
N GLY A 53 5.43 -6.79 3.57
CA GLY A 53 5.39 -5.52 2.85
C GLY A 53 5.73 -4.29 3.70
N ARG A 54 5.95 -4.43 5.01
CA ARG A 54 6.35 -3.30 5.86
C ARG A 54 7.75 -2.79 5.50
N VAL A 55 7.90 -1.47 5.48
CA VAL A 55 9.16 -0.81 5.13
C VAL A 55 9.76 -0.13 6.36
N LEU A 56 11.03 -0.41 6.63
CA LEU A 56 11.81 0.24 7.69
C LEU A 56 12.68 1.33 7.10
N GLY A 57 12.74 2.47 7.79
CA GLY A 57 13.53 3.59 7.36
C GLY A 57 13.70 4.67 8.42
N ARG A 58 14.20 5.82 7.97
CA ARG A 58 14.37 7.03 8.77
C ARG A 58 13.84 8.25 8.03
N GLY A 59 13.17 9.13 8.77
CA GLY A 59 12.54 10.32 8.22
C GLY A 59 12.18 11.32 9.30
N ASN A 60 11.68 12.48 8.88
CA ASN A 60 11.06 13.44 9.77
C ASN A 60 9.61 13.04 10.00
N VAL A 61 9.31 12.56 11.20
CA VAL A 61 7.95 12.16 11.58
C VAL A 61 7.30 13.33 12.34
N PRO A 62 6.06 13.74 11.98
CA PRO A 62 5.36 14.83 12.65
C PRO A 62 5.29 14.57 14.15
N ASN A 63 5.56 15.59 14.95
CA ASN A 63 5.52 15.54 16.42
C ASN A 63 6.57 14.63 17.10
N VAL A 64 7.54 14.07 16.35
CA VAL A 64 8.59 13.20 16.92
C VAL A 64 10.01 13.75 16.73
N THR A 65 10.31 14.45 15.62
CA THR A 65 11.68 14.74 15.12
C THR A 65 12.31 13.56 14.35
N SER A 66 13.38 13.82 13.57
CA SER A 66 14.07 12.83 12.72
C SER A 66 14.38 11.51 13.43
N GLY A 67 13.62 10.46 13.11
CA GLY A 67 13.63 9.17 13.79
C GLY A 67 13.39 7.99 12.85
N ALA A 68 13.54 6.78 13.39
CA ALA A 68 13.20 5.56 12.67
C ALA A 68 11.68 5.44 12.53
N PHE A 69 11.22 4.94 11.39
CA PHE A 69 9.81 4.64 11.15
C PHE A 69 9.63 3.22 10.65
N VAL A 70 8.40 2.73 10.76
CA VAL A 70 7.90 1.57 10.04
C VAL A 70 6.69 2.04 9.24
N LEU A 71 6.75 1.94 7.92
CA LEU A 71 5.59 2.12 7.06
C LEU A 71 4.86 0.79 6.98
N THR A 72 3.56 0.84 7.22
CA THR A 72 2.68 -0.31 7.11
C THR A 72 1.88 -0.16 5.82
N PRO A 73 1.87 -1.16 4.93
CA PRO A 73 0.98 -1.16 3.80
C PRO A 73 -0.46 -0.93 4.28
N VAL A 74 -1.18 -0.06 3.58
CA VAL A 74 -2.61 0.06 3.79
C VAL A 74 -3.22 -1.25 3.32
N PRO A 75 -3.96 -1.99 4.18
CA PRO A 75 -4.69 -3.15 3.71
C PRO A 75 -5.61 -2.71 2.58
N ARG A 76 -5.67 -3.48 1.49
CA ARG A 76 -6.67 -3.31 0.43
C ARG A 76 -7.66 -4.46 0.53
N PRO A 77 -8.68 -4.37 1.39
CA PRO A 77 -9.66 -5.45 1.54
C PRO A 77 -10.37 -5.77 0.23
N ALA A 78 -10.45 -4.78 -0.67
CA ALA A 78 -11.07 -4.90 -1.98
C ALA A 78 -10.18 -5.57 -3.04
N ASP A 79 -8.89 -5.78 -2.76
CA ASP A 79 -8.00 -6.62 -3.60
C ASP A 79 -8.29 -8.09 -3.28
N LEU A 80 -9.35 -8.59 -3.92
CA LEU A 80 -9.86 -9.94 -3.74
C LEU A 80 -9.02 -10.98 -4.49
N THR A 81 -8.24 -10.55 -5.48
CA THR A 81 -7.35 -11.42 -6.25
C THR A 81 -5.95 -11.54 -5.63
N GLY A 82 -5.57 -10.59 -4.77
CA GLY A 82 -4.27 -10.51 -4.12
C GLY A 82 -3.16 -10.11 -5.07
N ASP A 83 -3.47 -9.38 -6.14
CA ASP A 83 -2.50 -8.96 -7.15
C ASP A 83 -1.90 -7.57 -6.87
N GLY A 84 -2.33 -6.91 -5.80
CA GLY A 84 -1.83 -5.62 -5.39
C GLY A 84 -2.52 -4.44 -6.07
N CYS A 85 -3.57 -4.67 -6.87
CA CYS A 85 -4.44 -3.66 -7.46
C CYS A 85 -5.90 -3.92 -7.05
N VAL A 86 -6.73 -2.88 -7.12
CA VAL A 86 -8.19 -3.05 -7.03
C VAL A 86 -8.78 -2.64 -8.36
N ASP A 87 -9.14 -3.63 -9.18
CA ASP A 87 -9.57 -3.40 -10.54
C ASP A 87 -10.75 -4.30 -10.99
N ALA A 88 -10.93 -4.41 -12.31
CA ALA A 88 -12.01 -5.20 -12.89
C ALA A 88 -11.93 -6.70 -12.54
N SER A 89 -10.75 -7.21 -12.20
CA SER A 89 -10.52 -8.58 -11.76
C SER A 89 -11.13 -8.82 -10.38
N ASP A 90 -10.95 -7.88 -9.45
CA ASP A 90 -11.57 -7.94 -8.13
C ASP A 90 -13.08 -7.75 -8.22
N LEU A 91 -13.54 -6.85 -9.10
CA LEU A 91 -14.97 -6.71 -9.37
C LEU A 91 -15.57 -8.03 -9.87
N ALA A 92 -14.89 -8.73 -10.78
CA ALA A 92 -15.34 -10.04 -11.24
C ALA A 92 -15.36 -11.06 -10.09
N ALA A 93 -14.35 -11.05 -9.22
CA ALA A 93 -14.31 -11.89 -8.03
C ALA A 93 -15.49 -11.62 -7.08
N LEU A 94 -15.80 -10.36 -6.82
CA LEU A 94 -16.95 -9.95 -6.00
C LEU A 94 -18.27 -10.42 -6.61
N LEU A 95 -18.48 -10.22 -7.91
CA LEU A 95 -19.70 -10.61 -8.61
C LEU A 95 -19.90 -12.13 -8.67
N MET A 96 -18.82 -12.92 -8.68
CA MET A 96 -18.92 -14.39 -8.59
C MET A 96 -19.47 -14.86 -7.23
N ASP A 97 -19.25 -14.09 -6.17
CA ASP A 97 -19.71 -14.39 -4.82
C ASP A 97 -20.97 -13.60 -4.42
N TRP A 98 -21.64 -12.95 -5.37
CA TRP A 98 -22.83 -12.14 -5.08
C TRP A 98 -23.93 -12.93 -4.36
N GLY A 99 -24.42 -12.39 -3.24
CA GLY A 99 -25.42 -13.02 -2.37
C GLY A 99 -24.87 -14.17 -1.51
N ARG A 100 -23.57 -14.44 -1.54
CA ARG A 100 -22.94 -15.51 -0.75
C ARG A 100 -22.69 -15.05 0.68
N HIS A 101 -22.87 -15.96 1.63
CA HIS A 101 -22.51 -15.76 3.04
C HIS A 101 -21.08 -16.25 3.33
N GLY A 102 -20.36 -15.54 4.20
CA GLY A 102 -19.01 -15.92 4.65
C GLY A 102 -17.96 -15.91 3.54
N SER A 103 -18.21 -15.15 2.47
CA SER A 103 -17.21 -14.88 1.44
C SER A 103 -16.19 -13.86 1.94
N ALA A 104 -14.97 -13.89 1.40
CA ALA A 104 -14.01 -12.81 1.57
C ALA A 104 -14.44 -11.51 0.87
N ALA A 105 -15.37 -11.59 -0.10
CA ALA A 105 -15.96 -10.44 -0.79
C ALA A 105 -17.02 -9.69 0.04
N ASP A 106 -17.35 -10.17 1.25
CA ASP A 106 -18.15 -9.45 2.25
C ASP A 106 -17.22 -8.46 2.98
N LEU A 107 -16.98 -7.32 2.33
CA LEU A 107 -16.05 -6.27 2.72
C LEU A 107 -16.56 -5.47 3.92
N ASP A 108 -17.88 -5.27 4.01
CA ASP A 108 -18.50 -4.54 5.12
C ASP A 108 -18.81 -5.43 6.34
N LYS A 109 -18.69 -6.76 6.16
CA LYS A 109 -18.93 -7.80 7.18
C LYS A 109 -20.38 -7.83 7.67
N SER A 110 -21.33 -7.47 6.81
CA SER A 110 -22.76 -7.59 7.06
C SER A 110 -23.23 -9.05 7.11
N GLY A 111 -22.42 -9.95 6.54
CA GLY A 111 -22.67 -11.38 6.48
C GLY A 111 -23.09 -11.87 5.10
N VAL A 112 -23.29 -10.99 4.11
CA VAL A 112 -23.69 -11.34 2.73
C VAL A 112 -23.03 -10.39 1.75
N VAL A 113 -22.58 -10.90 0.60
CA VAL A 113 -22.02 -10.06 -0.47
C VAL A 113 -23.14 -9.33 -1.22
N ASP A 114 -23.17 -8.01 -1.16
CA ASP A 114 -24.18 -7.19 -1.84
C ASP A 114 -23.68 -5.83 -2.36
N GLY A 115 -24.61 -4.91 -2.60
CA GLY A 115 -24.33 -3.58 -3.13
C GLY A 115 -23.47 -2.70 -2.21
N ALA A 116 -23.48 -2.94 -0.90
CA ALA A 116 -22.60 -2.24 0.04
C ALA A 116 -21.13 -2.62 -0.20
N ASP A 117 -20.85 -3.90 -0.41
CA ASP A 117 -19.50 -4.40 -0.72
C ASP A 117 -19.00 -3.89 -2.07
N LEU A 118 -19.86 -3.88 -3.08
CA LEU A 118 -19.53 -3.26 -4.37
C LEU A 118 -19.17 -1.78 -4.19
N GLY A 119 -19.91 -1.05 -3.34
CA GLY A 119 -19.60 0.34 -3.03
C GLY A 119 -18.22 0.51 -2.40
N LEU A 120 -17.83 -0.38 -1.49
CA LEU A 120 -16.49 -0.37 -0.88
C LEU A 120 -15.40 -0.72 -1.90
N LEU A 121 -15.62 -1.71 -2.76
CA LEU A 121 -14.67 -2.06 -3.82
C LEU A 121 -14.43 -0.88 -4.76
N LEU A 122 -15.50 -0.24 -5.22
CA LEU A 122 -15.38 0.92 -6.11
C LEU A 122 -14.76 2.15 -5.43
N ALA A 123 -14.89 2.26 -4.10
CA ALA A 123 -14.24 3.33 -3.34
C ALA A 123 -12.72 3.13 -3.23
N ASP A 124 -12.26 1.87 -3.31
CA ASP A 124 -10.84 1.50 -3.27
C ASP A 124 -10.23 1.29 -4.68
N TRP A 125 -10.97 1.61 -5.74
CA TRP A 125 -10.55 1.39 -7.12
C TRP A 125 -9.28 2.17 -7.49
N GLY A 126 -8.25 1.46 -7.96
CA GLY A 126 -6.99 2.07 -8.42
C GLY A 126 -5.73 1.37 -7.95
#